data_AF-A0A166G5L9-F1
#
_entry.id   AF-A0A166G5L9-F1
#
_cell.length_a   1.000
_cell.length_b   1.000
_cell.length_c   1.000
_cell.angle_alpha   90.00
_cell.angle_beta   90.00
_cell.angle_gamma   90.00
#
_symmetry.space_group_name_H-M   'P 1'
#
loop_
_entity.id
_entity.type
_entity.pdbx_description
1 polymer ?
#
loop_
_entity_poly.entity_id
_entity_poly.type
_entity_poly.pdbx_seq_one_letter_code
_entity_poly.pdbx_strand_id
1 'polypeptide(L)'
;MNGLVSLIGAGPGNPELLTLLGKRRLEEADVIVYDRLVNPAMLSPFVAEKIDVGKLPLHHKVSQYQINDMLVDLSKQGKRVVRLKAGDPYVFGRGGEEGQYLSQNKIPFEVVPGLTSAIAGLAAAGIPITHRDFASSFHVITGHRKANGKELDWENIAHQEGTIVFLMGMAQLPNITTQLIAHGMASETPVAVVQWATHWKQRSVSSDLANIVKTVNEMQITSPALIVVGGVVKLMGALQPHQPLQGLHFLIPYKQDSKLFNALQDEGAAVNFFDRRVKKPLAFDLPDFNAGGTLIVTDFAAFHYFQERLLTLGVDNRALTNWKLVACNHIVKYRLQEDGLLADELYDPKKLDYHRPVVFIGERVALSTYNAAIKADYIATYQSETVDQNIDLNDFHGIVFPSSASVADLYTGCTSDERELMSHLRCFAMGQTVADECQKLGLKNVIAVKPSYDNVIQTVKKVFSR
;
A
#
# COMPACT_ATOMS: atom_id res chain seq x y z
N MET A 1 -10.40 -14.23 27.31
CA MET A 1 -11.21 -13.02 27.08
C MET A 1 -11.46 -12.92 25.58
N ASN A 2 -12.66 -12.53 25.14
CA ASN A 2 -12.92 -12.30 23.71
C ASN A 2 -12.11 -11.08 23.22
N GLY A 3 -11.59 -11.16 22.00
CA GLY A 3 -10.93 -10.05 21.36
C GLY A 3 -11.92 -9.07 20.73
N LEU A 4 -11.51 -7.82 20.50
CA LEU A 4 -12.34 -6.77 19.92
C LEU A 4 -12.49 -6.95 18.40
N VAL A 5 -13.70 -6.77 17.87
CA VAL A 5 -13.94 -6.63 16.43
C VAL A 5 -14.13 -5.15 16.06
N SER A 6 -13.29 -4.62 15.18
CA SER A 6 -13.40 -3.25 14.68
C SER A 6 -13.95 -3.26 13.25
N LEU A 7 -15.16 -2.74 13.04
CA LEU A 7 -15.76 -2.55 11.71
C LEU A 7 -15.27 -1.20 11.15
N ILE A 8 -14.34 -1.21 10.20
CA ILE A 8 -13.61 -0.01 9.77
C ILE A 8 -13.93 0.33 8.32
N GLY A 9 -14.26 1.60 8.08
CA GLY A 9 -14.35 2.15 6.72
C GLY A 9 -12.98 2.54 6.16
N ALA A 10 -12.62 1.93 5.03
CA ALA A 10 -11.35 2.14 4.34
C ALA A 10 -11.32 3.39 3.45
N GLY A 11 -12.47 4.06 3.28
CA GLY A 11 -12.58 5.16 2.32
C GLY A 11 -12.77 4.68 0.87
N PRO A 12 -12.83 5.61 -0.10
CA PRO A 12 -13.21 5.31 -1.48
C PRO A 12 -12.10 4.67 -2.34
N GLY A 13 -10.84 4.64 -1.89
CA GLY A 13 -9.74 4.02 -2.63
C GLY A 13 -8.35 4.53 -2.26
N ASN A 14 -8.17 5.85 -2.15
CA ASN A 14 -6.88 6.45 -1.75
C ASN A 14 -6.55 6.06 -0.28
N PRO A 15 -5.39 5.41 -0.01
CA PRO A 15 -4.96 5.03 1.33
C PRO A 15 -4.91 6.18 2.36
N GLU A 16 -4.64 7.40 1.93
CA GLU A 16 -4.57 8.57 2.83
C GLU A 16 -5.94 9.09 3.29
N LEU A 17 -7.03 8.57 2.70
CA LEU A 17 -8.40 8.85 3.13
C LEU A 17 -8.87 7.94 4.26
N LEU A 18 -8.00 7.05 4.75
CA LEU A 18 -8.23 6.29 5.96
C LEU A 18 -8.23 7.21 7.19
N THR A 19 -9.17 7.00 8.11
CA THR A 19 -9.22 7.80 9.35
C THR A 19 -8.07 7.42 10.29
N LEU A 20 -7.62 8.35 11.13
CA LEU A 20 -6.54 8.11 12.09
C LEU A 20 -6.86 6.95 13.05
N LEU A 21 -8.12 6.83 13.48
CA LEU A 21 -8.56 5.70 14.29
C LEU A 21 -8.52 4.38 13.49
N GLY A 22 -8.92 4.41 12.22
CA GLY A 22 -8.83 3.26 11.32
C GLY A 22 -7.40 2.76 11.16
N LYS A 23 -6.45 3.67 10.93
CA LYS A 23 -5.02 3.37 10.86
C LYS A 23 -4.53 2.71 12.14
N ARG A 24 -4.78 3.32 13.31
CA ARG A 24 -4.37 2.77 14.61
C ARG A 24 -4.89 1.36 14.83
N ARG A 25 -6.14 1.07 14.47
CA ARG A 25 -6.71 -0.29 14.63
C ARG A 25 -6.09 -1.31 13.67
N LEU A 26 -5.70 -0.89 12.47
CA LEU A 26 -4.95 -1.77 11.55
C LEU A 26 -3.54 -2.07 12.08
N GLU A 27 -2.87 -1.10 12.70
CA GLU A 27 -1.56 -1.30 13.37
C GLU A 27 -1.68 -2.26 14.56
N GLU A 28 -2.80 -2.20 15.29
CA GLU A 28 -3.11 -3.07 16.42
C GLU A 28 -3.74 -4.42 16.01
N ALA A 29 -4.01 -4.67 14.74
CA ALA A 29 -4.76 -5.87 14.34
C ALA A 29 -3.91 -7.14 14.48
N ASP A 30 -4.53 -8.23 14.93
CA ASP A 30 -3.95 -9.58 14.80
C ASP A 30 -4.39 -10.20 13.46
N VAL A 31 -5.59 -9.86 12.98
CA VAL A 31 -6.16 -10.31 11.71
C VAL A 31 -7.00 -9.20 11.05
N ILE A 32 -6.85 -9.05 9.74
CA ILE A 32 -7.56 -8.10 8.89
C ILE A 32 -8.39 -8.88 7.87
N VAL A 33 -9.72 -8.82 8.02
CA VAL A 33 -10.71 -9.38 7.10
C VAL A 33 -11.21 -8.26 6.18
N TYR A 34 -10.94 -8.34 4.87
CA TYR A 34 -11.20 -7.22 3.94
C TYR A 34 -11.98 -7.63 2.68
N ASP A 35 -12.70 -6.67 2.09
CA ASP A 35 -13.45 -6.86 0.84
C ASP A 35 -12.62 -6.51 -0.41
N ARG A 36 -13.05 -7.04 -1.56
CA ARG A 36 -12.41 -6.85 -2.88
C ARG A 36 -12.12 -5.40 -3.28
N LEU A 37 -12.94 -4.44 -2.83
CA LEU A 37 -12.81 -3.04 -3.24
C LEU A 37 -11.82 -2.24 -2.35
N VAL A 38 -11.25 -2.87 -1.33
CA VAL A 38 -10.18 -2.28 -0.54
C VAL A 38 -8.92 -2.27 -1.39
N ASN A 39 -8.28 -1.10 -1.51
CA ASN A 39 -7.02 -0.95 -2.21
C ASN A 39 -5.91 -1.75 -1.50
N PRO A 40 -5.23 -2.71 -2.17
CA PRO A 40 -4.15 -3.48 -1.57
C PRO A 40 -3.03 -2.64 -0.96
N ALA A 41 -2.77 -1.44 -1.51
CA ALA A 41 -1.77 -0.51 -0.99
C ALA A 41 -2.02 -0.11 0.47
N MET A 42 -3.29 -0.10 0.90
CA MET A 42 -3.66 0.16 2.29
C MET A 42 -3.22 -0.98 3.21
N LEU A 43 -3.12 -2.20 2.72
CA LEU A 43 -2.84 -3.38 3.54
C LEU A 43 -1.34 -3.64 3.69
N SER A 44 -0.53 -3.26 2.71
CA SER A 44 0.92 -3.49 2.69
C SER A 44 1.65 -3.04 3.96
N PRO A 45 1.32 -1.90 4.59
CA PRO A 45 2.02 -1.47 5.80
C PRO A 45 1.77 -2.31 7.05
N PHE A 46 0.74 -3.17 7.06
CA PHE A 46 0.31 -3.88 8.26
C PHE A 46 0.75 -5.34 8.24
N VAL A 47 1.33 -5.80 9.36
CA VAL A 47 1.91 -7.17 9.48
C VAL A 47 0.86 -8.25 9.75
N ALA A 48 -0.33 -7.86 10.20
CA ALA A 48 -1.43 -8.75 10.59
C ALA A 48 -1.78 -9.80 9.51
N GLU A 49 -2.33 -10.95 9.95
CA GLU A 49 -2.90 -11.97 9.08
C GLU A 49 -3.99 -11.32 8.18
N LYS A 50 -3.91 -11.52 6.86
CA LYS A 50 -4.84 -10.88 5.90
C LYS A 50 -5.76 -11.94 5.30
N ILE A 51 -7.07 -11.75 5.45
CA ILE A 51 -8.10 -12.65 4.92
C ILE A 51 -8.96 -11.86 3.92
N ASP A 52 -8.79 -12.18 2.63
CA ASP A 52 -9.65 -11.65 1.58
C ASP A 52 -11.00 -12.39 1.57
N VAL A 53 -12.07 -11.67 1.86
CA VAL A 53 -13.47 -12.17 1.71
C VAL A 53 -14.13 -11.61 0.45
N GLY A 54 -13.41 -10.76 -0.28
CA GLY A 54 -13.68 -10.36 -1.64
C GLY A 54 -13.39 -11.47 -2.64
N LYS A 55 -14.29 -11.69 -3.59
CA LYS A 55 -14.13 -12.73 -4.62
C LYS A 55 -12.82 -12.58 -5.42
N LEU A 56 -12.12 -13.69 -5.63
CA LEU A 56 -11.32 -13.95 -6.83
C LEU A 56 -12.22 -14.54 -7.94
N PRO A 57 -11.92 -14.35 -9.23
CA PRO A 57 -12.48 -15.19 -10.29
C PRO A 57 -12.14 -16.65 -9.95
N LEU A 58 -13.14 -17.55 -9.98
CA LEU A 58 -13.03 -19.02 -9.73
C LEU A 58 -13.19 -19.53 -8.28
N HIS A 59 -13.33 -18.69 -7.25
CA HIS A 59 -13.62 -19.16 -5.88
C HIS A 59 -15.11 -19.02 -5.48
N HIS A 60 -15.63 -20.03 -4.75
CA HIS A 60 -16.99 -20.00 -4.20
C HIS A 60 -17.19 -18.75 -3.33
N LYS A 61 -18.27 -18.02 -3.58
CA LYS A 61 -18.62 -16.78 -2.87
C LYS A 61 -18.76 -17.04 -1.37
N VAL A 62 -17.90 -16.44 -0.54
CA VAL A 62 -18.11 -16.42 0.93
C VAL A 62 -19.41 -15.66 1.17
N SER A 63 -20.39 -16.34 1.74
CA SER A 63 -21.68 -15.75 2.08
C SER A 63 -21.54 -14.78 3.24
N GLN A 64 -22.48 -13.85 3.39
CA GLN A 64 -22.45 -12.92 4.53
C GLN A 64 -22.48 -13.67 5.86
N TYR A 65 -23.24 -14.77 5.95
CA TYR A 65 -23.29 -15.58 7.15
C TYR A 65 -21.91 -16.15 7.50
N GLN A 66 -21.17 -16.65 6.51
CA GLN A 66 -19.81 -17.14 6.74
C GLN A 66 -18.84 -16.04 7.16
N ILE A 67 -18.95 -14.82 6.61
CA ILE A 67 -18.16 -13.67 7.08
C ILE A 67 -18.50 -13.38 8.54
N ASN A 68 -19.78 -13.33 8.87
CA ASN A 68 -20.26 -13.05 10.22
C ASN A 68 -19.76 -14.10 11.23
N ASP A 69 -19.84 -15.39 10.90
CA ASP A 69 -19.32 -16.49 11.72
C ASP A 69 -17.81 -16.37 11.91
N MET A 70 -17.07 -16.09 10.83
CA MET A 70 -15.63 -15.89 10.89
C MET A 70 -15.23 -14.77 11.85
N LEU A 71 -15.93 -13.63 11.84
CA LEU A 71 -15.64 -12.53 12.76
C LEU A 71 -15.87 -12.94 14.22
N VAL A 72 -16.94 -13.70 14.49
CA VAL A 72 -17.23 -14.23 15.83
C VAL A 72 -16.14 -15.22 16.27
N ASP A 73 -15.75 -16.14 15.41
CA ASP A 73 -14.78 -17.19 15.72
C ASP A 73 -13.38 -16.62 15.97
N LEU A 74 -12.93 -15.68 15.14
CA LEU A 74 -11.66 -14.99 15.32
C LEU A 74 -11.65 -14.20 16.65
N SER A 75 -12.75 -13.52 16.99
CA SER A 75 -12.87 -12.82 18.27
C SER A 75 -12.86 -13.78 19.47
N LYS A 76 -13.53 -14.93 19.39
CA LYS A 76 -13.52 -15.96 20.45
C LYS A 76 -12.13 -16.54 20.71
N GLN A 77 -11.25 -16.51 19.71
CA GLN A 77 -9.83 -16.87 19.86
C GLN A 77 -9.01 -15.79 20.61
N GLY A 78 -9.63 -14.66 21.00
CA GLY A 78 -8.97 -13.55 21.67
C GLY A 78 -8.28 -12.56 20.72
N LYS A 79 -8.43 -12.72 19.39
CA LYS A 79 -7.79 -11.87 18.39
C LYS A 79 -8.45 -10.48 18.32
N ARG A 80 -7.63 -9.44 18.12
CA ARG A 80 -8.06 -8.11 17.66
C ARG A 80 -8.34 -8.20 16.17
N VAL A 81 -9.62 -8.24 15.83
CA VAL A 81 -10.11 -8.44 14.46
C VAL A 81 -10.43 -7.10 13.85
N VAL A 82 -9.83 -6.79 12.71
CA VAL A 82 -10.28 -5.68 11.85
C VAL A 82 -11.11 -6.24 10.71
N ARG A 83 -12.34 -5.73 10.57
CA ARG A 83 -13.18 -5.92 9.39
C ARG A 83 -13.10 -4.65 8.54
N LEU A 84 -12.23 -4.64 7.54
CA LEU A 84 -11.97 -3.49 6.69
C LEU A 84 -12.90 -3.48 5.48
N LYS A 85 -13.71 -2.43 5.34
CA LYS A 85 -14.78 -2.32 4.34
C LYS A 85 -14.55 -1.11 3.47
N ALA A 86 -14.71 -1.23 2.15
CA ALA A 86 -14.58 -0.08 1.26
C ALA A 86 -15.65 0.99 1.56
N GLY A 87 -15.27 2.26 1.48
CA GLY A 87 -16.13 3.39 1.83
C GLY A 87 -16.36 3.48 3.34
N ASP A 88 -17.64 3.50 3.72
CA ASP A 88 -18.09 3.54 5.11
C ASP A 88 -18.84 2.23 5.47
N PRO A 89 -18.66 1.67 6.69
CA PRO A 89 -19.32 0.41 7.07
C PRO A 89 -20.84 0.44 6.95
N TYR A 90 -21.46 1.60 7.19
CA TYR A 90 -22.92 1.76 7.30
C TYR A 90 -23.57 2.38 6.06
N VAL A 91 -22.79 2.85 5.08
CA VAL A 91 -23.33 3.31 3.79
C VAL A 91 -23.32 2.16 2.78
N PHE A 92 -24.41 1.39 2.75
CA PHE A 92 -24.59 0.19 1.90
C PHE A 92 -23.48 -0.87 2.02
N GLY A 93 -22.65 -0.79 3.06
CA GLY A 93 -21.57 -1.75 3.34
C GLY A 93 -22.01 -3.00 4.10
N ARG A 94 -23.25 -3.06 4.59
CA ARG A 94 -23.79 -4.14 5.46
C ARG A 94 -23.13 -4.25 6.84
N GLY A 95 -22.38 -3.23 7.27
CA GLY A 95 -21.79 -3.21 8.61
C GLY A 95 -22.84 -3.27 9.73
N GLY A 96 -24.06 -2.80 9.48
CA GLY A 96 -25.17 -2.94 10.44
C GLY A 96 -25.58 -4.39 10.68
N GLU A 97 -25.62 -5.21 9.63
CA GLU A 97 -25.90 -6.66 9.74
C GLU A 97 -24.77 -7.38 10.48
N GLU A 98 -23.51 -7.03 10.16
CA GLU A 98 -22.32 -7.57 10.83
C GLU A 98 -22.31 -7.20 12.32
N GLY A 99 -22.53 -5.93 12.67
CA GLY A 99 -22.60 -5.45 14.05
C GLY A 99 -23.76 -6.05 14.86
N GLN A 100 -24.93 -6.23 14.24
CA GLN A 100 -26.07 -6.91 14.88
C GLN A 100 -25.71 -8.36 15.22
N TYR A 101 -25.05 -9.07 14.31
CA TYR A 101 -24.64 -10.46 14.52
C TYR A 101 -23.60 -10.60 15.64
N LEU A 102 -22.62 -9.69 15.69
CA LEU A 102 -21.62 -9.63 16.76
C LEU A 102 -22.28 -9.38 18.12
N SER A 103 -23.23 -8.44 18.18
CA SER A 103 -24.01 -8.15 19.40
C SER A 103 -24.81 -9.37 19.88
N GLN A 104 -25.51 -10.05 18.99
CA GLN A 104 -26.28 -11.28 19.30
C GLN A 104 -25.40 -12.40 19.89
N ASN A 105 -24.14 -12.47 19.45
CA ASN A 105 -23.15 -13.43 19.92
C ASN A 105 -22.32 -12.94 21.12
N LYS A 106 -22.68 -11.77 21.71
CA LYS A 106 -21.98 -11.16 22.84
C LYS A 106 -20.48 -10.90 22.56
N ILE A 107 -20.16 -10.56 21.32
CA ILE A 107 -18.81 -10.18 20.90
C ILE A 107 -18.63 -8.66 21.05
N PRO A 108 -17.59 -8.19 21.76
CA PRO A 108 -17.29 -6.77 21.82
C PRO A 108 -16.91 -6.25 20.43
N PHE A 109 -17.55 -5.18 19.99
CA PHE A 109 -17.24 -4.56 18.71
C PHE A 109 -17.31 -3.04 18.76
N GLU A 110 -16.61 -2.39 17.85
CA GLU A 110 -16.71 -0.95 17.59
C GLU A 110 -16.87 -0.70 16.09
N VAL A 111 -17.35 0.49 15.75
CA VAL A 111 -17.48 0.96 14.37
C VAL A 111 -16.62 2.19 14.20
N VAL A 112 -15.69 2.13 13.26
CA VAL A 112 -14.84 3.24 12.87
C VAL A 112 -15.34 3.76 11.52
N PRO A 113 -15.97 4.95 11.48
CA PRO A 113 -16.50 5.51 10.24
C PRO A 113 -15.41 5.69 9.19
N GLY A 114 -15.82 5.59 7.92
CA GLY A 114 -14.96 5.86 6.77
C GLY A 114 -15.53 6.95 5.89
N LEU A 115 -14.69 7.47 4.98
CA LEU A 115 -15.16 8.42 3.98
C LEU A 115 -15.97 7.68 2.91
N THR A 116 -17.28 7.93 2.86
CA THR A 116 -18.13 7.32 1.83
C THR A 116 -17.78 7.85 0.43
N SER A 117 -17.81 6.96 -0.56
CA SER A 117 -17.61 7.33 -1.97
C SER A 117 -18.68 8.29 -2.47
N ALA A 118 -19.88 8.28 -1.90
CA ALA A 118 -20.96 9.21 -2.26
C ALA A 118 -20.63 10.69 -2.00
N ILE A 119 -19.62 10.99 -1.16
CA ILE A 119 -19.17 12.35 -0.88
C ILE A 119 -17.72 12.52 -1.33
N ALA A 120 -16.80 11.75 -0.73
CA ALA A 120 -15.37 11.89 -0.99
C ALA A 120 -14.99 11.49 -2.43
N GLY A 121 -15.69 10.52 -3.01
CA GLY A 121 -15.47 10.12 -4.40
C GLY A 121 -15.88 11.20 -5.40
N LEU A 122 -16.91 11.99 -5.06
CA LEU A 122 -17.37 13.10 -5.90
C LEU A 122 -16.44 14.31 -5.80
N ALA A 123 -15.94 14.60 -4.60
CA ALA A 123 -14.93 15.63 -4.40
C ALA A 123 -13.68 15.39 -5.26
N ALA A 124 -13.24 14.14 -5.39
CA ALA A 124 -12.11 13.76 -6.25
C ALA A 124 -12.36 13.93 -7.76
N ALA A 125 -13.63 14.08 -8.16
CA ALA A 125 -14.03 14.39 -9.52
C ALA A 125 -14.43 15.86 -9.71
N GLY A 126 -14.26 16.73 -8.70
CA GLY A 126 -14.68 18.14 -8.78
C GLY A 126 -16.19 18.34 -8.64
N ILE A 127 -16.92 17.38 -8.08
CA ILE A 127 -18.37 17.48 -7.89
C ILE A 127 -18.65 17.65 -6.39
N PRO A 128 -19.01 18.85 -5.93
CA PRO A 128 -19.42 19.02 -4.54
C PRO A 128 -20.78 18.37 -4.33
N ILE A 129 -20.98 17.69 -3.20
CA ILE A 129 -22.26 17.02 -2.91
C ILE A 129 -23.42 18.02 -2.75
N THR A 130 -23.10 19.23 -2.27
CA THR A 130 -24.03 20.35 -2.08
C THR A 130 -23.40 21.65 -2.58
N HIS A 131 -24.21 22.58 -3.07
CA HIS A 131 -23.76 23.93 -3.45
C HIS A 131 -24.92 24.90 -3.33
N ARG A 132 -24.70 26.12 -2.82
CA ARG A 132 -25.77 27.08 -2.50
C ARG A 132 -26.72 27.34 -3.67
N ASP A 133 -26.17 27.43 -4.88
CA ASP A 133 -26.93 27.72 -6.10
C ASP A 133 -27.54 26.49 -6.78
N PHE A 134 -27.18 25.26 -6.34
CA PHE A 134 -27.58 24.03 -7.02
C PHE A 134 -28.29 23.00 -6.16
N ALA A 135 -27.91 22.83 -4.89
CA ALA A 135 -28.41 21.77 -4.03
C ALA A 135 -28.26 22.11 -2.53
N SER A 136 -29.39 22.20 -1.83
CA SER A 136 -29.51 22.34 -0.36
C SER A 136 -29.68 20.99 0.36
N SER A 137 -29.89 19.91 -0.40
CA SER A 137 -30.08 18.54 0.08
C SER A 137 -29.40 17.55 -0.86
N PHE A 138 -29.22 16.31 -0.40
CA PHE A 138 -28.75 15.21 -1.24
C PHE A 138 -29.32 13.87 -0.78
N HIS A 139 -29.36 12.92 -1.70
CA HIS A 139 -29.96 11.60 -1.50
C HIS A 139 -28.99 10.52 -2.00
N VAL A 140 -28.72 9.52 -1.19
CA VAL A 140 -27.89 8.37 -1.59
C VAL A 140 -28.77 7.14 -1.74
N ILE A 141 -28.81 6.60 -2.95
CA ILE A 141 -29.72 5.51 -3.34
C ILE A 141 -28.87 4.35 -3.86
N THR A 142 -29.28 3.11 -3.56
CA THR A 142 -28.71 1.96 -4.25
C THR A 142 -29.50 1.62 -5.51
N GLY A 143 -28.81 1.52 -6.64
CA GLY A 143 -29.42 1.05 -7.89
C GLY A 143 -29.65 -0.46 -7.93
N HIS A 144 -29.13 -1.23 -6.97
CA HIS A 144 -29.33 -2.68 -6.88
C HIS A 144 -30.04 -3.06 -5.58
N ARG A 145 -31.30 -3.50 -5.68
CA ARG A 145 -32.06 -4.04 -4.55
C ARG A 145 -32.05 -5.56 -4.55
N LYS A 146 -32.39 -6.18 -3.41
CA LYS A 146 -32.67 -7.63 -3.32
C LYS A 146 -33.72 -8.00 -4.37
N ALA A 147 -33.53 -9.14 -5.06
CA ALA A 147 -34.38 -9.60 -6.16
C ALA A 147 -35.89 -9.69 -5.85
N ASN A 148 -36.27 -9.75 -4.57
CA ASN A 148 -37.66 -9.83 -4.11
C ASN A 148 -38.11 -8.59 -3.30
N GLY A 149 -37.37 -7.47 -3.40
CA GLY A 149 -37.69 -6.23 -2.71
C GLY A 149 -38.68 -5.36 -3.48
N LYS A 150 -39.32 -4.41 -2.78
CA LYS A 150 -40.12 -3.35 -3.42
C LYS A 150 -39.23 -2.58 -4.41
N GLU A 151 -39.78 -2.24 -5.58
CA GLU A 151 -39.11 -1.36 -6.54
C GLU A 151 -38.76 0.00 -5.91
N LEU A 152 -37.87 0.73 -6.58
CA LEU A 152 -37.58 2.11 -6.21
C LEU A 152 -38.84 2.96 -6.47
N ASP A 153 -39.09 3.90 -5.57
CA ASP A 153 -40.19 4.86 -5.73
C ASP A 153 -39.74 5.95 -6.70
N TRP A 154 -39.81 5.64 -8.00
CA TRP A 154 -39.31 6.52 -9.06
C TRP A 154 -40.02 7.85 -9.12
N GLU A 155 -41.32 7.87 -8.81
CA GLU A 155 -42.09 9.10 -8.68
C GLU A 155 -41.50 9.98 -7.58
N ASN A 156 -41.31 9.45 -6.37
CA ASN A 156 -40.69 10.21 -5.30
C ASN A 156 -39.24 10.64 -5.63
N ILE A 157 -38.45 9.76 -6.26
CA ILE A 157 -37.04 10.04 -6.57
C ILE A 157 -36.91 11.14 -7.62
N ALA A 158 -37.72 11.12 -8.67
CA ALA A 158 -37.67 12.11 -9.74
C ALA A 158 -38.04 13.53 -9.27
N HIS A 159 -38.83 13.64 -8.19
CA HIS A 159 -39.25 14.90 -7.59
C HIS A 159 -38.36 15.34 -6.41
N GLN A 160 -37.30 14.61 -6.06
CA GLN A 160 -36.39 15.05 -5.01
C GLN A 160 -35.63 16.31 -5.45
N GLU A 161 -35.64 17.32 -4.58
CA GLU A 161 -34.73 18.45 -4.69
C GLU A 161 -33.29 18.03 -4.34
N GLY A 162 -32.30 18.75 -4.89
CA GLY A 162 -30.89 18.59 -4.55
C GLY A 162 -30.11 17.62 -5.44
N THR A 163 -29.11 16.97 -4.86
CA THR A 163 -28.21 16.04 -5.59
C THR A 163 -28.63 14.59 -5.34
N ILE A 164 -28.81 13.79 -6.39
CA ILE A 164 -29.11 12.37 -6.27
C ILE A 164 -27.87 11.55 -6.64
N VAL A 165 -27.42 10.70 -5.72
CA VAL A 165 -26.26 9.81 -5.92
C VAL A 165 -26.71 8.36 -5.92
N PHE A 166 -26.54 7.66 -7.04
CA PHE A 166 -26.76 6.22 -7.12
C PHE A 166 -25.44 5.46 -6.93
N LEU A 167 -25.44 4.59 -5.93
CA LEU A 167 -24.41 3.58 -5.68
C LEU A 167 -24.83 2.23 -6.27
N MET A 168 -23.88 1.46 -6.77
CA MET A 168 -24.14 0.15 -7.38
C MET A 168 -25.17 0.19 -8.53
N GLY A 169 -25.27 1.34 -9.23
CA GLY A 169 -26.30 1.59 -10.23
C GLY A 169 -25.88 1.33 -11.68
N MET A 170 -24.59 1.07 -11.97
CA MET A 170 -24.08 1.03 -13.35
C MET A 170 -24.82 0.07 -14.29
N ALA A 171 -25.11 -1.16 -13.84
CA ALA A 171 -25.87 -2.11 -14.64
C ALA A 171 -27.33 -1.68 -14.88
N GLN A 172 -27.83 -0.76 -14.05
CA GLN A 172 -29.18 -0.21 -14.10
C GLN A 172 -29.21 1.22 -14.64
N LEU A 173 -28.08 1.78 -15.11
CA LEU A 173 -28.01 3.16 -15.59
C LEU A 173 -29.07 3.46 -16.65
N PRO A 174 -29.33 2.60 -17.67
CA PRO A 174 -30.40 2.84 -18.64
C PRO A 174 -31.79 2.93 -18.00
N ASN A 175 -32.08 2.05 -17.04
CA ASN A 175 -33.37 2.07 -16.35
C ASN A 175 -33.49 3.30 -15.45
N ILE A 176 -32.43 3.67 -14.71
CA ILE A 176 -32.38 4.87 -13.87
C ILE A 176 -32.73 6.10 -14.72
N THR A 177 -32.07 6.30 -15.86
CA THR A 177 -32.30 7.47 -16.72
C THR A 177 -33.72 7.47 -17.29
N THR A 178 -34.22 6.33 -17.77
CA THR A 178 -35.58 6.22 -18.32
C THR A 178 -36.64 6.52 -17.27
N GLN A 179 -36.50 5.98 -16.05
CA GLN A 179 -37.47 6.17 -14.99
C GLN A 179 -37.49 7.62 -14.46
N LEU A 180 -36.32 8.24 -14.30
CA LEU A 180 -36.25 9.65 -13.89
C LEU A 180 -36.97 10.56 -14.89
N ILE A 181 -36.74 10.37 -16.20
CA ILE A 181 -37.40 11.16 -17.25
C ILE A 181 -38.91 10.88 -17.29
N ALA A 182 -39.31 9.59 -17.26
CA ALA A 182 -40.71 9.20 -17.31
C ALA A 182 -41.53 9.76 -16.15
N HIS A 183 -40.90 9.99 -14.99
CA HIS A 183 -41.52 10.55 -13.79
C HIS A 183 -41.30 12.06 -13.62
N GLY A 184 -40.89 12.77 -14.68
CA GLY A 184 -40.94 14.25 -14.73
C GLY A 184 -39.61 14.98 -14.58
N MET A 185 -38.47 14.27 -14.43
CA MET A 185 -37.16 14.92 -14.43
C MET A 185 -36.77 15.34 -15.86
N ALA A 186 -36.33 16.60 -16.05
CA ALA A 186 -35.97 17.12 -17.37
C ALA A 186 -34.83 16.33 -18.02
N SER A 187 -34.94 16.01 -19.31
CA SER A 187 -33.94 15.25 -20.07
C SER A 187 -32.56 15.89 -20.08
N GLU A 188 -32.50 17.22 -19.95
CA GLU A 188 -31.29 18.03 -19.95
C GLU A 188 -30.63 18.08 -18.56
N THR A 189 -31.20 17.42 -17.55
CA THR A 189 -30.65 17.40 -16.19
C THR A 189 -29.24 16.81 -16.23
N PRO A 190 -28.22 17.53 -15.71
CA PRO A 190 -26.85 17.05 -15.73
C PRO A 190 -26.66 15.76 -14.93
N VAL A 191 -25.85 14.86 -15.50
CA VAL A 191 -25.45 13.59 -14.89
C VAL A 191 -23.95 13.41 -15.03
N ALA A 192 -23.30 12.93 -13.97
CA ALA A 192 -21.92 12.46 -14.03
C ALA A 192 -21.82 10.99 -13.63
N VAL A 193 -20.88 10.27 -14.24
CA VAL A 193 -20.46 8.94 -13.82
C VAL A 193 -18.99 8.96 -13.46
N VAL A 194 -18.66 8.55 -12.23
CA VAL A 194 -17.30 8.53 -11.68
C VAL A 194 -16.92 7.10 -11.32
N GLN A 195 -16.08 6.48 -12.14
CA GLN A 195 -15.54 5.15 -11.91
C GLN A 195 -14.25 5.22 -11.10
N TRP A 196 -14.06 4.26 -10.18
CA TRP A 196 -12.83 4.11 -9.39
C TRP A 196 -12.38 5.44 -8.75
N ALA A 197 -13.33 6.16 -8.13
CA ALA A 197 -13.05 7.45 -7.52
C ALA A 197 -11.88 7.36 -6.52
N THR A 198 -10.98 8.35 -6.52
CA THR A 198 -9.74 8.42 -5.71
C THR A 198 -8.66 7.37 -6.05
N HIS A 199 -8.88 6.54 -7.06
CA HIS A 199 -7.93 5.54 -7.53
C HIS A 199 -7.17 6.04 -8.76
N TRP A 200 -6.01 5.46 -9.09
CA TRP A 200 -5.30 5.78 -10.34
C TRP A 200 -6.07 5.38 -11.61
N LYS A 201 -7.05 4.47 -11.47
CA LYS A 201 -7.95 4.04 -12.54
C LYS A 201 -9.19 4.95 -12.64
N GLN A 202 -9.20 6.10 -11.95
CA GLN A 202 -10.34 7.01 -11.95
C GLN A 202 -10.65 7.48 -13.38
N ARG A 203 -11.90 7.29 -13.79
CA ARG A 203 -12.44 7.83 -15.04
C ARG A 203 -13.76 8.50 -14.73
N SER A 204 -13.93 9.72 -15.22
CA SER A 204 -15.13 10.49 -14.97
C SER A 204 -15.68 11.05 -16.26
N VAL A 205 -16.99 11.05 -16.41
CA VAL A 205 -17.67 11.63 -17.57
C VAL A 205 -18.95 12.32 -17.14
N SER A 206 -19.32 13.39 -17.81
CA SER A 206 -20.58 14.10 -17.61
C SER A 206 -21.35 14.25 -18.92
N SER A 207 -22.67 14.20 -18.82
CA SER A 207 -23.61 14.47 -19.91
C SER A 207 -24.95 14.91 -19.30
N ASP A 208 -26.04 14.83 -20.06
CA ASP A 208 -27.41 14.94 -19.55
C ASP A 208 -28.06 13.55 -19.40
N LEU A 209 -29.25 13.50 -18.79
CA LEU A 209 -29.99 12.24 -18.59
C LEU A 209 -30.29 11.52 -19.91
N ALA A 210 -30.58 12.25 -20.99
CA ALA A 210 -30.89 11.67 -22.28
C ALA A 210 -29.69 10.98 -22.93
N ASN A 211 -28.47 11.48 -22.70
CA ASN A 211 -27.27 11.08 -23.43
C ASN A 211 -26.25 10.28 -22.61
N ILE A 212 -26.30 10.32 -21.28
CA ILE A 212 -25.26 9.72 -20.41
C ILE A 212 -25.03 8.22 -20.67
N VAL A 213 -26.07 7.46 -20.98
CA VAL A 213 -25.96 6.01 -21.28
C VAL A 213 -25.07 5.79 -22.50
N LYS A 214 -25.29 6.57 -23.56
CA LYS A 214 -24.48 6.51 -24.79
C LYS A 214 -23.03 6.87 -24.47
N THR A 215 -22.81 7.97 -23.77
CA THR A 215 -21.47 8.45 -23.41
C THR A 215 -20.69 7.43 -22.57
N VAL A 216 -21.34 6.79 -21.59
CA VAL A 216 -20.73 5.74 -20.76
C VAL A 216 -20.32 4.52 -21.58
N ASN A 217 -21.16 4.12 -22.55
CA ASN A 217 -20.87 2.99 -23.44
C ASN A 217 -19.70 3.29 -24.38
N GLU A 218 -19.66 4.49 -24.98
CA GLU A 218 -18.57 4.94 -25.86
C GLU A 218 -17.24 4.99 -25.10
N MET A 219 -17.25 5.46 -23.85
CA MET A 219 -16.06 5.54 -22.98
C MET A 219 -15.72 4.22 -22.27
N GLN A 220 -16.54 3.17 -22.47
CA GLN A 220 -16.40 1.87 -21.83
C GLN A 220 -16.26 1.97 -20.30
N ILE A 221 -17.04 2.84 -19.67
CA ILE A 221 -17.05 3.01 -18.22
C ILE A 221 -17.89 1.91 -17.57
N THR A 222 -17.32 1.22 -16.58
CA THR A 222 -17.93 0.05 -15.93
C THR A 222 -17.93 0.19 -14.40
N SER A 223 -18.39 -0.83 -13.69
CA SER A 223 -18.34 -0.84 -12.21
C SER A 223 -16.92 -1.02 -11.68
N PRO A 224 -16.61 -0.57 -10.45
CA PRO A 224 -17.44 0.23 -9.56
C PRO A 224 -17.47 1.71 -9.98
N ALA A 225 -18.67 2.29 -10.05
CA ALA A 225 -18.83 3.71 -10.34
C ALA A 225 -20.03 4.32 -9.60
N LEU A 226 -19.93 5.63 -9.39
CA LEU A 226 -20.95 6.52 -8.83
C LEU A 226 -21.71 7.13 -10.00
N ILE A 227 -23.04 7.24 -9.88
CA ILE A 227 -23.86 8.04 -10.80
C ILE A 227 -24.41 9.21 -10.00
N VAL A 228 -24.20 10.44 -10.46
CA VAL A 228 -24.66 11.64 -9.78
C VAL A 228 -25.56 12.41 -10.73
N VAL A 229 -26.76 12.75 -10.27
CA VAL A 229 -27.75 13.51 -11.02
C VAL A 229 -27.99 14.82 -10.26
N GLY A 230 -27.94 15.94 -10.97
CA GLY A 230 -28.28 17.26 -10.41
C GLY A 230 -27.33 18.38 -10.84
N GLY A 231 -27.72 19.61 -10.48
CA GLY A 231 -27.05 20.83 -10.94
C GLY A 231 -25.56 20.93 -10.58
N VAL A 232 -25.15 20.31 -9.46
CA VAL A 232 -23.75 20.31 -8.99
C VAL A 232 -22.76 19.72 -10.00
N VAL A 233 -23.22 18.85 -10.91
CA VAL A 233 -22.38 18.27 -11.97
C VAL A 233 -21.82 19.35 -12.90
N LYS A 234 -22.51 20.49 -13.07
CA LYS A 234 -22.02 21.61 -13.88
C LYS A 234 -20.69 22.19 -13.37
N LEU A 235 -20.37 21.99 -12.09
CA LEU A 235 -19.13 22.47 -11.47
C LEU A 235 -17.94 21.54 -11.72
N MET A 236 -18.17 20.33 -12.23
CA MET A 236 -17.14 19.29 -12.43
C MET A 236 -15.91 19.84 -13.15
N GLY A 237 -16.09 20.51 -14.29
CA GLY A 237 -14.97 21.04 -15.07
C GLY A 237 -14.20 22.18 -14.38
N ALA A 238 -14.88 22.98 -13.54
CA ALA A 238 -14.25 24.12 -12.86
C ALA A 238 -13.53 23.71 -11.56
N LEU A 239 -13.99 22.65 -10.90
CA LEU A 239 -13.49 22.23 -9.59
C LEU A 239 -12.67 20.94 -9.64
N GLN A 240 -12.49 20.32 -10.81
CA GLN A 240 -11.68 19.12 -10.91
C GLN A 240 -10.23 19.42 -10.51
N PRO A 241 -9.70 18.79 -9.45
CA PRO A 241 -8.31 18.98 -9.06
C PRO A 241 -7.42 18.34 -10.12
N HIS A 242 -6.44 19.10 -10.61
CA HIS A 242 -5.45 18.64 -11.56
C HIS A 242 -4.10 18.53 -10.86
N GLN A 243 -3.61 17.30 -10.75
CA GLN A 243 -2.26 17.04 -10.23
C GLN A 243 -1.38 16.45 -11.35
N PRO A 244 -0.08 16.78 -11.40
CA PRO A 244 0.78 16.41 -12.53
C PRO A 244 0.89 14.90 -12.78
N LEU A 245 0.74 14.08 -11.74
CA LEU A 245 0.87 12.63 -11.81
C LEU A 245 -0.47 11.91 -11.61
N GLN A 246 -1.59 12.63 -11.71
CA GLN A 246 -2.92 12.04 -11.55
C GLN A 246 -3.15 10.91 -12.56
N GLY A 247 -3.63 9.77 -12.05
CA GLY A 247 -3.88 8.57 -12.86
C GLY A 247 -2.65 7.72 -13.14
N LEU A 248 -1.47 8.12 -12.66
CA LEU A 248 -0.27 7.30 -12.69
C LEU A 248 -0.17 6.45 -11.43
N HIS A 249 0.52 5.31 -11.57
CA HIS A 249 0.66 4.31 -10.52
C HIS A 249 2.09 3.81 -10.48
N PHE A 250 2.75 3.96 -9.34
CA PHE A 250 4.17 3.62 -9.17
C PHE A 250 4.38 2.54 -8.13
N LEU A 251 5.39 1.72 -8.38
CA LEU A 251 5.86 0.72 -7.45
C LEU A 251 7.19 1.18 -6.81
N ILE A 252 7.28 1.18 -5.48
CA ILE A 252 8.49 1.61 -4.75
C ILE A 252 8.82 0.58 -3.65
N PRO A 253 10.07 0.50 -3.16
CA PRO A 253 10.39 -0.42 -2.07
C PRO A 253 9.63 -0.06 -0.80
N TYR A 254 9.10 -1.07 -0.10
CA TYR A 254 8.52 -0.86 1.22
C TYR A 254 9.51 -0.22 2.17
N LYS A 255 9.05 0.83 2.83
CA LYS A 255 9.74 1.51 3.93
C LYS A 255 8.71 2.23 4.78
N GLN A 256 8.74 1.98 6.09
CA GLN A 256 7.94 2.76 7.04
C GLN A 256 8.29 4.26 6.93
N ASP A 257 7.27 5.11 6.93
CA ASP A 257 7.39 6.57 6.80
C ASP A 257 8.20 6.99 5.56
N SER A 258 7.88 6.39 4.41
CA SER A 258 8.55 6.67 3.14
C SER A 258 8.28 8.11 2.67
N LYS A 259 9.30 8.98 2.73
CA LYS A 259 9.25 10.32 2.11
C LYS A 259 9.00 10.29 0.60
N LEU A 260 9.46 9.24 -0.08
CA LEU A 260 9.23 9.05 -1.52
C LEU A 260 7.76 8.74 -1.82
N PHE A 261 7.10 7.97 -0.96
CA PHE A 261 5.66 7.71 -1.05
C PHE A 261 4.88 9.03 -0.99
N ASN A 262 5.11 9.82 0.06
CA ASN A 262 4.44 11.12 0.23
C ASN A 262 4.71 12.04 -0.96
N ALA A 263 5.97 12.18 -1.39
CA ALA A 263 6.34 13.07 -2.49
C ALA A 263 5.69 12.69 -3.84
N LEU A 264 5.41 11.41 -4.09
CA LEU A 264 4.66 10.96 -5.27
C LEU A 264 3.16 11.21 -5.12
N GLN A 265 2.61 10.97 -3.94
CA GLN A 265 1.18 11.16 -3.65
C GLN A 265 0.75 12.63 -3.62
N ASP A 266 1.61 13.52 -3.10
CA ASP A 266 1.42 14.97 -3.12
C ASP A 266 1.21 15.49 -4.55
N GLU A 267 1.80 14.79 -5.53
CA GLU A 267 1.70 15.07 -6.96
C GLU A 267 0.60 14.28 -7.68
N GLY A 268 -0.23 13.55 -6.93
CA GLY A 268 -1.42 12.84 -7.39
C GLY A 268 -1.20 11.42 -7.89
N ALA A 269 0.00 10.86 -7.73
CA ALA A 269 0.26 9.49 -8.13
C ALA A 269 -0.29 8.50 -7.09
N ALA A 270 -0.81 7.35 -7.55
CA ALA A 270 -0.96 6.20 -6.68
C ALA A 270 0.39 5.51 -6.48
N VAL A 271 0.61 4.95 -5.31
CA VAL A 271 1.86 4.29 -4.95
C VAL A 271 1.59 3.01 -4.17
N ASN A 272 2.14 1.90 -4.65
CA ASN A 272 2.19 0.65 -3.90
C ASN A 272 3.64 0.28 -3.60
N PHE A 273 3.77 -0.71 -2.73
CA PHE A 273 5.06 -1.18 -2.26
C PHE A 273 5.37 -2.57 -2.79
N PHE A 274 6.66 -2.83 -3.01
CA PHE A 274 7.21 -4.16 -3.13
C PHE A 274 8.03 -4.51 -1.90
N ASP A 275 8.05 -5.78 -1.53
CA ASP A 275 8.68 -6.25 -0.31
C ASP A 275 10.20 -6.24 -0.42
N ARG A 276 10.84 -5.89 0.70
CA ARG A 276 12.29 -5.95 0.86
C ARG A 276 12.67 -7.32 1.42
N ARG A 277 13.90 -7.76 1.11
CA ARG A 277 14.46 -8.96 1.75
C ARG A 277 14.40 -8.82 3.29
N VAL A 278 14.06 -9.91 3.97
CA VAL A 278 13.99 -9.95 5.43
C VAL A 278 15.35 -10.42 5.97
N LYS A 279 15.83 -9.76 7.02
CA LYS A 279 17.05 -10.19 7.72
C LYS A 279 16.68 -11.17 8.82
N LYS A 280 17.26 -12.36 8.78
CA LYS A 280 17.03 -13.41 9.77
C LYS A 280 18.31 -13.66 10.57
N PRO A 281 18.27 -13.50 11.91
CA PRO A 281 19.43 -13.78 12.74
C PRO A 281 19.83 -15.25 12.61
N LEU A 282 21.14 -15.49 12.67
CA LEU A 282 21.72 -16.83 12.70
C LEU A 282 22.25 -17.14 14.09
N ALA A 283 22.24 -18.41 14.45
CA ALA A 283 23.00 -18.88 15.61
C ALA A 283 24.49 -18.92 15.25
N PHE A 284 25.32 -18.38 16.14
CA PHE A 284 26.78 -18.45 16.04
C PHE A 284 27.40 -18.44 17.44
N ASP A 285 28.65 -18.89 17.49
CA ASP A 285 29.49 -18.83 18.67
C ASP A 285 30.30 -17.53 18.67
N LEU A 286 30.50 -16.97 19.85
CA LEU A 286 31.31 -15.77 20.02
C LEU A 286 32.80 -16.14 19.97
N PRO A 287 33.66 -15.26 19.44
CA PRO A 287 35.10 -15.48 19.52
C PRO A 287 35.56 -15.45 20.98
N ASP A 288 36.70 -16.09 21.27
CA ASP A 288 37.32 -16.00 22.60
C ASP A 288 37.86 -14.59 22.83
N PHE A 289 37.12 -13.80 23.62
CA PHE A 289 37.49 -12.41 23.88
C PHE A 289 38.82 -12.27 24.63
N ASN A 290 39.26 -13.30 25.37
CA ASN A 290 40.51 -13.25 26.14
C ASN A 290 41.76 -13.26 25.26
N ALA A 291 41.66 -13.86 24.06
CA ALA A 291 42.77 -13.89 23.10
C ALA A 291 43.14 -12.49 22.58
N GLY A 292 42.22 -11.51 22.70
CA GLY A 292 42.30 -10.26 21.97
C GLY A 292 42.22 -10.49 20.45
N GLY A 293 42.13 -9.42 19.67
CA GLY A 293 42.04 -9.59 18.22
C GLY A 293 41.52 -8.37 17.48
N THR A 294 41.08 -8.60 16.25
CA THR A 294 40.43 -7.58 15.42
C THR A 294 39.05 -8.08 15.02
N LEU A 295 38.02 -7.31 15.39
CA LEU A 295 36.63 -7.54 14.97
C LEU A 295 36.29 -6.59 13.83
N ILE A 296 36.10 -7.15 12.64
CA ILE A 296 35.76 -6.41 11.42
C ILE A 296 34.26 -6.47 11.20
N VAL A 297 33.63 -5.31 11.27
CA VAL A 297 32.20 -5.12 11.04
C VAL A 297 31.95 -4.82 9.57
N THR A 298 31.38 -5.79 8.83
CA THR A 298 31.10 -5.59 7.39
C THR A 298 29.85 -4.79 7.12
N ASP A 299 28.91 -4.77 8.05
CA ASP A 299 27.71 -3.95 7.99
C ASP A 299 27.12 -3.77 9.40
N PHE A 300 26.30 -2.74 9.57
CA PHE A 300 25.77 -2.41 10.90
C PHE A 300 24.73 -3.41 11.41
N ALA A 301 23.99 -4.09 10.53
CA ALA A 301 23.04 -5.10 11.00
C ALA A 301 23.77 -6.33 11.54
N ALA A 302 24.90 -6.68 10.94
CA ALA A 302 25.73 -7.76 11.46
C ALA A 302 26.22 -7.48 12.88
N PHE A 303 26.62 -6.23 13.15
CA PHE A 303 27.01 -5.78 14.49
C PHE A 303 25.84 -5.81 15.47
N HIS A 304 24.65 -5.36 15.05
CA HIS A 304 23.46 -5.42 15.90
C HIS A 304 23.14 -6.85 16.35
N TYR A 305 23.10 -7.82 15.44
CA TYR A 305 22.89 -9.23 15.80
C TYR A 305 24.03 -9.82 16.62
N PHE A 306 25.27 -9.36 16.40
CA PHE A 306 26.41 -9.68 17.26
C PHE A 306 26.19 -9.23 18.70
N GLN A 307 25.76 -7.97 18.89
CA GLN A 307 25.47 -7.40 20.20
C GLN A 307 24.27 -8.06 20.89
N GLU A 308 23.19 -8.36 20.16
CA GLU A 308 22.06 -9.12 20.71
C GLU A 308 22.52 -10.49 21.24
N ARG A 309 23.44 -11.15 20.52
CA ARG A 309 24.04 -12.42 20.96
C ARG A 309 24.91 -12.26 22.20
N LEU A 310 25.73 -11.20 22.30
CA LEU A 310 26.49 -10.87 23.51
C LEU A 310 25.54 -10.77 24.71
N LEU A 311 24.51 -9.93 24.59
CA LEU A 311 23.55 -9.66 25.66
C LEU A 311 22.76 -10.92 26.07
N THR A 312 22.37 -11.74 25.10
CA THR A 312 21.68 -13.03 25.36
C THR A 312 22.57 -13.98 26.18
N LEU A 313 23.88 -13.89 26.04
CA LEU A 313 24.86 -14.68 26.79
C LEU A 313 25.38 -13.97 28.06
N GLY A 314 24.79 -12.82 28.42
CA GLY A 314 25.21 -12.04 29.60
C GLY A 314 26.56 -11.34 29.44
N VAL A 315 27.04 -11.17 28.21
CA VAL A 315 28.28 -10.49 27.87
C VAL A 315 27.97 -9.06 27.41
N ASP A 316 28.77 -8.10 27.86
CA ASP A 316 28.69 -6.69 27.46
C ASP A 316 29.79 -6.37 26.43
N ASN A 317 29.59 -5.33 25.61
CA ASN A 317 30.59 -4.77 24.71
C ASN A 317 31.94 -4.48 25.39
N ARG A 318 31.97 -4.26 26.72
CA ARG A 318 33.22 -4.16 27.51
C ARG A 318 34.17 -5.36 27.32
N ALA A 319 33.65 -6.53 26.97
CA ALA A 319 34.46 -7.70 26.63
C ALA A 319 35.40 -7.46 25.42
N LEU A 320 35.07 -6.49 24.56
CA LEU A 320 35.87 -6.11 23.40
C LEU A 320 37.05 -5.18 23.75
N THR A 321 37.32 -4.90 25.03
CA THR A 321 38.39 -3.96 25.44
C THR A 321 39.77 -4.30 24.85
N ASN A 322 40.08 -5.59 24.68
CA ASN A 322 41.35 -6.06 24.08
C ASN A 322 41.24 -6.34 22.56
N TRP A 323 40.11 -5.96 21.96
CA TRP A 323 39.82 -6.14 20.54
C TRP A 323 39.79 -4.79 19.83
N LYS A 324 40.42 -4.74 18.65
CA LYS A 324 40.26 -3.62 17.74
C LYS A 324 38.94 -3.73 16.99
N LEU A 325 38.13 -2.69 17.02
CA LEU A 325 36.88 -2.60 16.26
C LEU A 325 37.13 -1.89 14.92
N VAL A 326 37.01 -2.62 13.82
CA VAL A 326 37.29 -2.13 12.48
C VAL A 326 36.01 -2.04 11.68
N ALA A 327 35.70 -0.87 11.14
CA ALA A 327 34.54 -0.67 10.29
C ALA A 327 34.92 -0.87 8.82
N CYS A 328 34.13 -1.60 8.03
CA CYS A 328 34.45 -1.83 6.62
C CYS A 328 34.43 -0.55 5.77
N ASN A 329 33.66 0.46 6.16
CA ASN A 329 33.51 1.72 5.45
C ASN A 329 33.03 2.84 6.41
N HIS A 330 33.02 4.07 5.91
CA HIS A 330 32.62 5.25 6.68
C HIS A 330 31.17 5.21 7.19
N ILE A 331 30.25 4.55 6.47
CA ILE A 331 28.85 4.43 6.89
C ILE A 331 28.75 3.54 8.13
N VAL A 332 29.43 2.39 8.12
CA VAL A 332 29.49 1.50 9.28
C VAL A 332 30.15 2.19 10.46
N LYS A 333 31.28 2.88 10.24
CA LYS A 333 31.96 3.66 11.28
C LYS A 333 31.04 4.70 11.93
N TYR A 334 30.31 5.45 11.11
CA TYR A 334 29.37 6.46 11.60
C TYR A 334 28.23 5.85 12.42
N ARG A 335 27.64 4.74 11.96
CA ARG A 335 26.54 4.09 12.70
C ARG A 335 26.97 3.45 14.01
N LEU A 336 28.16 2.85 14.05
CA LEU A 336 28.75 2.38 15.31
C LEU A 336 28.88 3.54 16.30
N GLN A 337 29.32 4.71 15.83
CA GLN A 337 29.45 5.90 16.68
C GLN A 337 28.09 6.43 17.17
N GLU A 338 27.04 6.40 16.34
CA GLU A 338 25.67 6.73 16.78
C GLU A 338 25.19 5.79 17.90
N ASP A 339 25.65 4.54 17.89
CA ASP A 339 25.36 3.52 18.90
C ASP A 339 26.35 3.54 20.10
N GLY A 340 27.19 4.58 20.18
CA GLY A 340 28.11 4.82 21.29
C GLY A 340 29.45 4.08 21.19
N LEU A 341 29.79 3.49 20.05
CA LEU A 341 31.03 2.74 19.83
C LEU A 341 31.91 3.41 18.77
N LEU A 342 33.14 3.75 19.14
CA LEU A 342 34.11 4.29 18.20
C LEU A 342 34.86 3.14 17.52
N ALA A 343 34.75 3.04 16.20
CA ALA A 343 35.63 2.16 15.44
C ALA A 343 37.04 2.75 15.39
N ASP A 344 38.03 1.94 15.77
CA ASP A 344 39.45 2.30 15.80
C ASP A 344 39.93 2.74 14.41
N GLU A 345 39.56 1.98 13.38
CA GLU A 345 40.01 2.22 12.02
C GLU A 345 38.99 1.77 10.96
N LEU A 346 39.27 2.17 9.72
CA LEU A 346 38.60 1.62 8.55
C LEU A 346 39.36 0.40 8.06
N TYR A 347 38.63 -0.58 7.54
CA TYR A 347 39.18 -1.81 7.00
C TYR A 347 40.23 -1.53 5.91
N ASP A 348 41.45 -1.97 6.19
CA ASP A 348 42.56 -2.01 5.24
C ASP A 348 43.28 -3.35 5.43
N PRO A 349 43.19 -4.28 4.46
CA PRO A 349 43.76 -5.62 4.62
C PRO A 349 45.27 -5.62 4.82
N LYS A 350 45.97 -4.53 4.46
CA LYS A 350 47.42 -4.37 4.65
C LYS A 350 47.81 -3.96 6.08
N LYS A 351 46.85 -3.49 6.88
CA LYS A 351 47.07 -3.03 8.27
C LYS A 351 46.67 -4.05 9.32
N LEU A 352 46.08 -5.17 8.90
CA LEU A 352 45.62 -6.22 9.82
C LEU A 352 46.80 -7.02 10.39
N ASP A 353 46.75 -7.24 11.70
CA ASP A 353 47.67 -8.14 12.41
C ASP A 353 47.12 -9.58 12.38
N TYR A 354 47.60 -10.37 11.42
CA TYR A 354 47.22 -11.79 11.26
C TYR A 354 47.91 -12.73 12.26
N HIS A 355 48.74 -12.22 13.18
CA HIS A 355 49.27 -13.01 14.30
C HIS A 355 48.26 -13.13 15.45
N ARG A 356 47.22 -12.30 15.45
CA ARG A 356 46.08 -12.36 16.36
C ARG A 356 44.82 -12.84 15.62
N PRO A 357 43.78 -13.30 16.35
CA PRO A 357 42.48 -13.57 15.75
C PRO A 357 41.95 -12.36 14.97
N VAL A 358 41.57 -12.59 13.72
CA VAL A 358 40.87 -11.62 12.87
C VAL A 358 39.51 -12.22 12.56
N VAL A 359 38.44 -11.55 12.97
CA VAL A 359 37.08 -12.05 12.88
C VAL A 359 36.24 -11.08 12.07
N PHE A 360 35.70 -11.52 10.95
CA PHE A 360 34.70 -10.78 10.20
C PHE A 360 33.30 -11.17 10.68
N ILE A 361 32.48 -10.18 11.00
CA ILE A 361 31.05 -10.37 11.21
C ILE A 361 30.27 -9.74 10.05
N GLY A 362 29.27 -10.46 9.54
CA GLY A 362 28.55 -10.05 8.35
C GLY A 362 27.37 -10.92 7.98
N GLU A 363 26.77 -10.59 6.84
CA GLU A 363 25.74 -11.41 6.19
C GLU A 363 26.37 -12.66 5.55
N ARG A 364 25.71 -13.81 5.68
CA ARG A 364 26.21 -15.12 5.23
C ARG A 364 26.74 -15.14 3.80
N VAL A 365 26.00 -14.60 2.84
CA VAL A 365 26.41 -14.57 1.42
C VAL A 365 27.49 -13.52 1.20
N ALA A 366 27.39 -12.34 1.79
CA ALA A 366 28.39 -11.29 1.66
C ALA A 366 29.77 -11.73 2.17
N LEU A 367 29.83 -12.41 3.31
CA LEU A 367 31.08 -12.95 3.86
C LEU A 367 31.76 -13.95 2.93
N SER A 368 30.99 -14.73 2.16
CA SER A 368 31.57 -15.67 1.20
C SER A 368 32.44 -14.99 0.14
N THR A 369 32.22 -13.69 -0.14
CA THR A 369 33.03 -12.91 -1.08
C THR A 369 34.40 -12.49 -0.53
N TYR A 370 34.56 -12.46 0.80
CA TYR A 370 35.85 -12.19 1.47
C TYR A 370 36.71 -13.45 1.62
N ASN A 371 36.10 -14.64 1.47
CA ASN A 371 36.65 -15.94 1.86
C ASN A 371 37.87 -16.42 1.05
N ALA A 372 38.25 -15.75 -0.05
CA ALA A 372 39.19 -16.33 -1.02
C ALA A 372 40.69 -16.06 -0.77
N ALA A 373 41.09 -15.16 0.15
CA ALA A 373 42.50 -14.74 0.24
C ALA A 373 43.06 -14.38 1.63
N ILE A 374 42.24 -14.36 2.69
CA ILE A 374 42.63 -13.80 3.99
C ILE A 374 42.48 -14.85 5.10
N LYS A 375 43.53 -15.04 5.91
CA LYS A 375 43.51 -15.92 7.10
C LYS A 375 42.72 -15.23 8.22
N ALA A 376 41.42 -15.45 8.25
CA ALA A 376 40.48 -14.88 9.21
C ALA A 376 39.31 -15.85 9.48
N ASP A 377 38.63 -15.65 10.62
CA ASP A 377 37.37 -16.31 10.93
C ASP A 377 36.20 -15.47 10.40
N TYR A 378 35.16 -16.13 9.91
CA TYR A 378 33.99 -15.49 9.33
C TYR A 378 32.73 -15.93 10.07
N ILE A 379 32.15 -15.01 10.83
CA ILE A 379 30.94 -15.23 11.62
C ILE A 379 29.76 -14.59 10.90
N ALA A 380 28.94 -15.43 10.27
CA ALA A 380 27.67 -14.99 9.72
C ALA A 380 26.66 -14.76 10.86
N THR A 381 26.36 -13.50 11.17
CA THR A 381 25.43 -13.18 12.26
C THR A 381 23.98 -13.15 11.79
N TYR A 382 23.76 -13.00 10.49
CA TYR A 382 22.45 -13.09 9.86
C TYR A 382 22.53 -13.57 8.41
N GLN A 383 21.38 -13.96 7.86
CA GLN A 383 21.20 -14.17 6.43
C GLN A 383 20.02 -13.34 5.94
N SER A 384 20.07 -12.92 4.68
CA SER A 384 18.89 -12.30 4.06
C SER A 384 18.05 -13.33 3.32
N GLU A 385 16.75 -13.33 3.56
CA GLU A 385 15.78 -14.17 2.88
C GLU A 385 14.96 -13.33 1.89
N THR A 386 14.88 -13.81 0.65
CA THR A 386 14.05 -13.19 -0.40
C THR A 386 12.57 -13.33 -0.04
N VAL A 387 11.78 -12.33 -0.42
CA VAL A 387 10.33 -12.33 -0.27
C VAL A 387 9.71 -12.41 -1.65
N ASP A 388 8.84 -13.39 -1.86
CA ASP A 388 8.05 -13.54 -3.08
C ASP A 388 7.09 -12.35 -3.21
N GLN A 389 7.08 -11.71 -4.38
CA GLN A 389 6.41 -10.43 -4.54
C GLN A 389 4.91 -10.60 -4.81
N ASN A 390 4.51 -11.56 -5.64
CA ASN A 390 3.12 -11.77 -6.06
C ASN A 390 2.43 -10.47 -6.51
N ILE A 391 3.08 -9.71 -7.40
CA ILE A 391 2.62 -8.37 -7.84
C ILE A 391 2.24 -8.43 -9.32
N ASP A 392 1.03 -7.99 -9.66
CA ASP A 392 0.67 -7.77 -11.07
C ASP A 392 1.36 -6.50 -11.59
N LEU A 393 2.52 -6.68 -12.21
CA LEU A 393 3.32 -5.59 -12.74
C LEU A 393 2.63 -4.82 -13.88
N ASN A 394 1.59 -5.36 -14.52
CA ASN A 394 0.83 -4.65 -15.55
C ASN A 394 0.03 -3.46 -14.98
N ASP A 395 -0.24 -3.44 -13.67
CA ASP A 395 -0.98 -2.37 -13.03
C ASP A 395 -0.16 -1.09 -12.83
N PHE A 396 1.15 -1.12 -13.12
CA PHE A 396 2.09 -0.03 -12.82
C PHE A 396 2.59 0.68 -14.08
N HIS A 397 2.74 2.00 -13.97
CA HIS A 397 3.30 2.84 -15.01
C HIS A 397 4.84 2.93 -14.92
N GLY A 398 5.39 2.69 -13.73
CA GLY A 398 6.83 2.65 -13.50
C GLY A 398 7.21 2.20 -12.10
N ILE A 399 8.50 1.92 -11.93
CA ILE A 399 9.11 1.48 -10.68
C ILE A 399 10.19 2.50 -10.29
N VAL A 400 10.25 2.89 -9.02
CA VAL A 400 11.33 3.75 -8.52
C VAL A 400 12.28 2.94 -7.65
N PHE A 401 13.56 2.90 -8.05
CA PHE A 401 14.62 2.22 -7.33
C PHE A 401 15.55 3.22 -6.64
N PRO A 402 15.46 3.36 -5.30
CA PRO A 402 16.36 4.23 -4.54
C PRO A 402 17.75 3.63 -4.31
N SER A 403 17.97 2.34 -4.58
CA SER A 403 19.24 1.65 -4.33
C SER A 403 19.40 0.38 -5.18
N SER A 404 20.63 -0.04 -5.46
CA SER A 404 20.90 -1.32 -6.14
C SER A 404 20.34 -2.52 -5.35
N ALA A 405 20.35 -2.45 -4.01
CA ALA A 405 19.75 -3.47 -3.16
C ALA A 405 18.23 -3.62 -3.41
N SER A 406 17.49 -2.51 -3.60
CA SER A 406 16.07 -2.58 -3.93
C SER A 406 15.79 -3.14 -5.32
N VAL A 407 16.72 -2.99 -6.28
CA VAL A 407 16.61 -3.65 -7.60
C VAL A 407 16.71 -5.15 -7.43
N ALA A 408 17.74 -5.61 -6.70
CA ALA A 408 17.95 -7.02 -6.43
C ALA A 408 16.79 -7.65 -5.64
N ASP A 409 16.21 -6.92 -4.68
CA ASP A 409 15.07 -7.40 -3.88
C ASP A 409 13.85 -7.71 -4.74
N LEU A 410 13.44 -6.74 -5.56
CA LEU A 410 12.32 -6.94 -6.47
C LEU A 410 12.63 -8.03 -7.49
N TYR A 411 13.79 -7.98 -8.14
CA TYR A 411 14.15 -8.93 -9.19
C TYR A 411 14.17 -10.37 -8.69
N THR A 412 14.82 -10.62 -7.55
CA THR A 412 14.93 -11.98 -7.00
C THR A 412 13.59 -12.51 -6.50
N GLY A 413 12.73 -11.66 -5.95
CA GLY A 413 11.39 -12.01 -5.48
C GLY A 413 10.34 -12.15 -6.60
N CYS A 414 10.64 -11.70 -7.82
CA CYS A 414 9.77 -11.90 -8.98
C CYS A 414 10.02 -13.27 -9.64
N THR A 415 8.93 -13.86 -10.13
CA THR A 415 8.90 -15.00 -11.06
C THR A 415 9.48 -14.64 -12.43
N SER A 416 9.70 -15.65 -13.28
CA SER A 416 10.21 -15.42 -14.65
C SER A 416 9.29 -14.51 -15.48
N ASP A 417 7.98 -14.72 -15.40
CA ASP A 417 6.98 -13.94 -16.14
C ASP A 417 6.93 -12.49 -15.64
N GLU A 418 6.97 -12.28 -14.31
CA GLU A 418 7.05 -10.95 -13.72
C GLU A 418 8.36 -10.23 -14.13
N ARG A 419 9.50 -10.93 -14.19
CA ARG A 419 10.76 -10.34 -14.66
C ARG A 419 10.70 -9.92 -16.12
N GLU A 420 10.02 -10.70 -16.97
CA GLU A 420 9.81 -10.33 -18.37
C GLU A 420 9.00 -9.03 -18.46
N LEU A 421 7.86 -8.94 -17.74
CA LEU A 421 7.05 -7.72 -17.66
C LEU A 421 7.86 -6.53 -17.12
N MET A 422 8.61 -6.74 -16.04
CA MET A 422 9.47 -5.72 -15.43
C MET A 422 10.49 -5.17 -16.43
N SER A 423 11.02 -6.01 -17.33
CA SER A 423 12.03 -5.58 -18.31
C SER A 423 11.52 -4.48 -19.27
N HIS A 424 10.21 -4.36 -19.42
CA HIS A 424 9.54 -3.38 -20.27
C HIS A 424 9.01 -2.15 -19.51
N LEU A 425 8.91 -2.23 -18.18
CA LEU A 425 8.47 -1.12 -17.34
C LEU A 425 9.52 -0.02 -17.22
N ARG A 426 9.06 1.24 -17.11
CA ARG A 426 9.93 2.39 -16.83
C ARG A 426 10.51 2.28 -15.43
N CYS A 427 11.83 2.20 -15.33
CA CYS A 427 12.56 2.06 -14.07
C CYS A 427 13.35 3.35 -13.78
N PHE A 428 12.92 4.10 -12.76
CA PHE A 428 13.59 5.32 -12.31
C PHE A 428 14.65 4.96 -11.29
N ALA A 429 15.92 4.97 -11.70
CA ALA A 429 17.05 4.58 -10.88
C ALA A 429 17.72 5.81 -10.24
N MET A 430 17.78 5.86 -8.91
CA MET A 430 18.42 6.97 -8.18
C MET A 430 19.95 6.83 -8.20
N GLY A 431 20.58 7.44 -9.20
CA GLY A 431 22.02 7.44 -9.41
C GLY A 431 22.48 6.42 -10.46
N GLN A 432 23.67 6.64 -11.01
CA GLN A 432 24.21 5.81 -12.10
C GLN A 432 24.44 4.35 -11.66
N THR A 433 24.97 4.13 -10.46
CA THR A 433 25.21 2.78 -9.91
C THR A 433 23.93 1.94 -9.82
N VAL A 434 22.79 2.57 -9.54
CA VAL A 434 21.49 1.86 -9.51
C VAL A 434 21.02 1.55 -10.93
N ALA A 435 21.24 2.46 -11.87
CA ALA A 435 20.89 2.27 -13.28
C ALA A 435 21.71 1.13 -13.90
N ASP A 436 23.01 1.07 -13.61
CA ASP A 436 23.91 0.01 -14.08
C ASP A 436 23.47 -1.37 -13.55
N GLU A 437 23.03 -1.45 -12.28
CA GLU A 437 22.49 -2.69 -11.70
C GLU A 437 21.19 -3.13 -12.40
N CYS A 438 20.28 -2.19 -12.68
CA CYS A 438 19.07 -2.48 -13.45
C CYS A 438 19.40 -3.06 -14.83
N GLN A 439 20.36 -2.45 -15.54
CA GLN A 439 20.77 -2.88 -16.88
C GLN A 439 21.44 -4.25 -16.85
N LYS A 440 22.29 -4.52 -15.85
CA LYS A 440 22.93 -5.82 -15.63
C LYS A 440 21.91 -6.95 -15.47
N LEU A 441 20.76 -6.66 -14.86
CA LEU A 441 19.66 -7.61 -14.68
C LEU A 441 18.69 -7.67 -15.88
N GLY A 442 18.99 -6.98 -16.98
CA GLY A 442 18.23 -7.03 -18.23
C GLY A 442 17.04 -6.07 -18.30
N LEU A 443 16.92 -5.10 -17.39
CA LEU A 443 15.89 -4.06 -17.47
C LEU A 443 16.23 -3.09 -18.60
N LYS A 444 15.32 -2.94 -19.56
CA LYS A 444 15.60 -2.20 -20.82
C LYS A 444 15.27 -0.71 -20.73
N ASN A 445 14.27 -0.35 -19.93
CA ASN A 445 13.75 1.02 -19.86
C ASN A 445 14.18 1.72 -18.56
N VAL A 446 15.49 1.92 -18.41
CA VAL A 446 16.10 2.48 -17.20
C VAL A 446 16.40 3.97 -17.39
N ILE A 447 15.92 4.79 -16.45
CA ILE A 447 16.09 6.24 -16.43
C ILE A 447 16.93 6.58 -15.19
N ALA A 448 18.20 6.93 -15.40
CA ALA A 448 19.07 7.39 -14.33
C ALA A 448 18.65 8.79 -13.87
N VAL A 449 18.50 8.97 -12.56
CA VAL A 449 18.08 10.21 -11.93
C VAL A 449 19.11 10.65 -10.90
N LYS A 450 19.37 11.96 -10.78
CA LYS A 450 20.22 12.49 -9.71
C LYS A 450 19.68 12.05 -8.33
N PRO A 451 20.51 11.58 -7.38
CA PRO A 451 20.05 10.88 -6.17
C PRO A 451 19.42 11.82 -5.14
N SER A 452 18.15 12.18 -5.36
CA SER A 452 17.29 12.89 -4.43
C SER A 452 15.83 12.67 -4.84
N TYR A 453 14.89 12.68 -3.90
CA TYR A 453 13.47 12.51 -4.23
C TYR A 453 12.93 13.61 -5.15
N ASP A 454 13.33 14.87 -4.97
CA ASP A 454 12.88 15.97 -5.83
C ASP A 454 13.25 15.74 -7.31
N ASN A 455 14.49 15.31 -7.58
CA ASN A 455 14.91 14.97 -8.94
C ASN A 455 14.13 13.78 -9.52
N VAL A 456 13.73 12.80 -8.69
CA VAL A 456 12.84 11.70 -9.12
C VAL A 456 11.49 12.26 -9.54
N ILE A 457 10.86 13.06 -8.69
CA ILE A 457 9.55 13.66 -8.98
C ILE A 457 9.59 14.49 -10.28
N GLN A 458 10.59 15.36 -10.43
CA GLN A 458 10.74 16.19 -11.63
C GLN A 458 10.96 15.34 -12.90
N THR A 459 11.75 14.27 -12.79
CA THR A 459 11.99 13.37 -13.93
C THR A 459 10.73 12.60 -14.28
N VAL A 460 10.00 12.08 -13.29
CA VAL A 460 8.72 11.39 -13.50
C VAL A 460 7.72 12.33 -14.18
N LYS A 461 7.56 13.57 -13.68
CA LYS A 461 6.72 14.59 -14.33
C LYS A 461 7.11 14.85 -15.77
N LYS A 462 8.41 14.98 -16.06
CA LYS A 462 8.90 15.21 -17.43
C LYS A 462 8.63 14.03 -18.36
N VAL A 463 8.70 12.80 -17.85
CA VAL A 463 8.50 11.58 -18.63
C VAL A 463 7.02 11.34 -18.95
N PHE A 464 6.13 11.76 -18.05
CA PHE A 464 4.68 11.54 -18.17
C PHE A 464 3.87 12.82 -18.44
N SER A 465 4.52 13.97 -18.66
CA SER A 465 3.83 15.19 -19.08
C SER A 465 3.11 14.93 -20.40
N ARG A 466 1.78 15.10 -20.40
CA ARG A 466 0.92 14.97 -21.58
C ARG A 466 1.01 16.17 -22.49
#